data_AF-A0AAV5EJY1-F1
#
_entry.id   AF-A0AAV5EJY1-F1
#
_cell.length_a   1.000
_cell.length_b   1.000
_cell.length_c   1.000
_cell.angle_alpha   90.00
_cell.angle_beta   90.00
_cell.angle_gamma   90.00
#
_symmetry.space_group_name_H-M   'P 1'
#
loop_
_entity.id
_entity.type
_entity.pdbx_description
1 polymer ?
#
loop_
_entity_poly.entity_id
_entity_poly.type
_entity_poly.pdbx_seq_one_letter_code
_entity_poly.pdbx_strand_id
1 'polypeptide(L)'
;MAPAASMAAAPVAFPRLKMPLPPAMITLPDPVVSPPPPIAARRVASPPKHKAVVVLGATGTGKSRLAIDLALRFGGEVINSDKMQVYAGLDVATNKVGPADCLGVPHHLLGVVPHPDADFTTADFRREAGRAAASIAARGRVPIVAGGSNSYVEELVDGGGEFRERYACCFLWVDAGLPVLRDFVARRVDEMLRRGLVAEVAAAFDPRRTDYSAGVWRAIGVPELDAYLRSRGLDGVEEDERDRLLAEAVEEIKENTFRLACRQRGKIQRLARMWRVRRVDATEAFVRSGRDADDAWQRLVAAPSIDAVRAFLLQDHQAGYEYSCSSSSVFSTAAAVAAAAV
;
A
#
# COMPACT_ATOMS: atom_id res chain seq x y z
N MET A 1 47.47 49.88 35.22
CA MET A 1 47.26 48.59 34.53
C MET A 1 48.53 48.27 33.76
N ALA A 2 49.21 47.18 34.13
CA ALA A 2 50.43 46.72 33.48
C ALA A 2 50.15 46.07 32.10
N PRO A 3 51.14 45.97 31.19
CA PRO A 3 51.00 45.58 29.78
C PRO A 3 51.64 44.21 29.45
N ALA A 4 51.74 43.92 28.13
CA ALA A 4 52.62 42.97 27.40
C ALA A 4 52.14 41.50 27.31
N ALA A 5 51.93 40.93 26.11
CA ALA A 5 52.91 40.30 25.18
C ALA A 5 53.55 39.04 25.83
N SER A 6 53.89 37.91 25.19
CA SER A 6 54.17 37.52 23.82
C SER A 6 54.47 36.00 23.85
N MET A 7 54.45 35.38 22.67
CA MET A 7 55.32 34.28 22.23
C MET A 7 55.16 32.83 22.73
N ALA A 8 55.12 31.99 21.69
CA ALA A 8 55.34 30.55 21.67
C ALA A 8 56.76 30.15 22.13
N ALA A 9 56.89 28.90 22.58
CA ALA A 9 58.16 28.19 22.63
C ALA A 9 57.98 26.71 22.26
N ALA A 10 58.98 26.21 21.55
CA ALA A 10 59.05 24.96 20.79
C ALA A 10 59.55 23.76 21.66
N PRO A 11 59.82 22.57 21.08
CA PRO A 11 59.76 21.27 21.75
C PRO A 11 61.02 20.94 22.55
N VAL A 12 60.93 19.90 23.39
CA VAL A 12 62.08 19.28 24.06
C VAL A 12 62.29 17.87 23.51
N ALA A 13 63.52 17.58 23.10
CA ALA A 13 63.94 16.31 22.55
C ALA A 13 65.15 15.72 23.31
N PHE A 14 65.13 14.38 23.46
CA PHE A 14 66.22 13.41 23.70
C PHE A 14 66.90 13.35 25.08
N PRO A 15 67.27 12.13 25.57
CA PRO A 15 68.36 11.33 24.99
C PRO A 15 68.01 9.88 24.62
N ARG A 16 68.66 9.40 23.54
CA ARG A 16 68.89 7.97 23.26
C ARG A 16 70.01 7.45 24.15
N LEU A 17 69.87 6.25 24.70
CA LEU A 17 70.99 5.45 25.17
C LEU A 17 71.03 4.10 24.44
N LYS A 18 72.26 3.75 24.03
CA LYS A 18 72.65 2.59 23.23
C LYS A 18 72.62 1.29 24.05
N MET A 19 72.48 0.19 23.31
CA MET A 19 72.37 -1.23 23.68
C MET A 19 73.48 -1.77 24.62
N PRO A 20 73.28 -3.00 25.14
CA PRO A 20 74.06 -4.12 24.59
C PRO A 20 73.26 -5.40 24.28
N LEU A 21 73.73 -6.18 23.30
CA LEU A 21 73.43 -7.62 23.03
C LEU A 21 74.49 -8.50 23.77
N PRO A 22 74.44 -9.85 23.73
CA PRO A 22 73.40 -10.85 24.02
C PRO A 22 73.90 -11.83 25.15
N PRO A 23 73.29 -13.01 25.39
CA PRO A 23 73.83 -14.23 24.75
C PRO A 23 72.77 -15.23 24.26
N ALA A 24 73.27 -16.25 23.57
CA ALA A 24 72.57 -17.13 22.64
C ALA A 24 71.65 -18.21 23.24
N MET A 25 70.63 -18.55 22.43
CA MET A 25 70.00 -19.85 22.15
C MET A 25 69.78 -20.86 23.28
N ILE A 26 68.51 -21.30 23.43
CA ILE A 26 68.05 -22.68 23.19
C ILE A 26 66.61 -22.59 22.65
N THR A 27 66.37 -23.20 21.50
CA THR A 27 65.07 -23.34 20.82
C THR A 27 64.24 -24.47 21.44
N LEU A 28 63.00 -24.19 21.81
CA LEU A 28 61.94 -25.19 21.93
C LEU A 28 60.94 -24.97 20.78
N PRO A 29 60.45 -26.01 20.09
CA PRO A 29 59.49 -25.84 19.02
C PRO A 29 58.15 -25.34 19.57
N ASP A 30 57.63 -24.26 18.99
CA ASP A 30 56.29 -23.75 19.29
C ASP A 30 55.21 -24.77 18.84
N PRO A 31 54.14 -24.96 19.61
CA PRO A 31 52.97 -25.70 19.15
C PRO A 31 52.33 -24.94 18.00
N VAL A 32 51.94 -25.65 16.94
CA VAL A 32 51.19 -25.11 15.81
C VAL A 32 49.86 -24.55 16.33
N VAL A 33 49.80 -23.23 16.52
CA VAL A 33 48.55 -22.52 16.79
C VAL A 33 47.87 -22.25 15.45
N SER A 34 46.83 -23.02 15.16
CA SER A 34 45.90 -22.71 14.08
C SER A 34 45.27 -21.33 14.33
N PRO A 35 45.15 -20.45 13.32
CA PRO A 35 44.51 -19.16 13.51
C PRO A 35 43.04 -19.35 13.93
N PRO A 36 42.49 -18.50 14.82
CA PRO A 36 41.07 -18.54 15.12
C PRO A 36 40.27 -18.27 13.83
N PRO A 37 39.11 -18.91 13.65
CA PRO A 37 38.26 -18.62 12.50
C PRO A 37 37.89 -17.13 12.50
N PRO A 38 37.72 -16.49 11.33
CA PRO A 38 37.33 -15.10 11.28
C PRO A 38 36.03 -14.93 12.06
N ILE A 39 36.03 -13.98 13.01
CA ILE A 39 34.81 -13.54 13.69
C ILE A 39 33.85 -13.14 12.58
N ALA A 40 32.85 -13.99 12.33
CA ALA A 40 31.79 -13.68 11.40
C ALA A 40 31.26 -12.30 11.79
N ALA A 41 31.34 -11.35 10.86
CA ALA A 41 30.77 -10.03 11.04
C ALA A 41 29.31 -10.25 11.46
N ARG A 42 29.04 -10.02 12.75
CA ARG A 42 27.70 -10.15 13.32
C ARG A 42 26.85 -9.15 12.55
N ARG A 43 26.08 -9.64 11.57
CA ARG A 43 25.08 -8.86 10.85
C ARG A 43 24.26 -8.18 11.94
N VAL A 44 24.45 -6.87 12.10
CA VAL A 44 23.55 -6.07 12.93
C VAL A 44 22.19 -6.24 12.27
N ALA A 45 21.30 -6.98 12.92
CA ALA A 45 19.96 -7.17 12.42
C ALA A 45 19.35 -5.78 12.24
N SER A 46 18.90 -5.47 11.02
CA SER A 46 18.14 -4.24 10.78
C SER A 46 16.95 -4.21 11.74
N PRO A 47 16.57 -3.04 12.28
CA PRO A 47 15.41 -2.94 13.16
C PRO A 47 14.18 -3.58 12.49
N PRO A 48 13.30 -4.23 13.27
CA PRO A 48 12.12 -4.89 12.72
C PRO A 48 11.28 -3.88 11.94
N LYS A 49 10.91 -4.26 10.71
CA LYS A 49 10.11 -3.40 9.83
C LYS A 49 8.70 -3.29 10.37
N HIS A 50 8.08 -2.12 10.24
CA HIS A 50 6.65 -1.97 10.47
C HIS A 50 5.86 -2.85 9.48
N LYS A 51 4.60 -3.14 9.80
CA LYS A 51 3.71 -3.93 8.95
C LYS A 51 2.80 -2.99 8.17
N ALA A 52 2.62 -3.27 6.88
CA ALA A 52 1.62 -2.60 6.04
C ALA A 52 0.85 -3.65 5.23
N VAL A 53 -0.42 -3.36 4.96
CA VAL A 53 -1.27 -4.19 4.09
C VAL A 53 -1.60 -3.39 2.83
N VAL A 54 -1.57 -4.05 1.68
CA VAL A 54 -1.87 -3.45 0.37
C VAL A 54 -2.99 -4.25 -0.27
N VAL A 55 -4.14 -3.62 -0.52
CA VAL A 55 -5.32 -4.22 -1.14
C VAL A 55 -5.44 -3.75 -2.58
N LEU A 56 -5.10 -4.65 -3.51
CA LEU A 56 -5.18 -4.48 -4.95
C LEU A 56 -6.51 -4.99 -5.50
N GLY A 57 -6.90 -4.50 -6.67
CA GLY A 57 -8.12 -4.92 -7.35
C GLY A 57 -8.60 -3.90 -8.38
N ALA A 58 -9.31 -4.35 -9.41
CA ALA A 58 -9.94 -3.45 -10.38
C ALA A 58 -11.07 -2.63 -9.74
N THR A 59 -11.47 -1.53 -10.36
CA THR A 59 -12.66 -0.76 -9.93
C THR A 59 -13.87 -1.69 -9.87
N GLY A 60 -14.69 -1.55 -8.83
CA GLY A 60 -15.84 -2.42 -8.59
C GLY A 60 -15.56 -3.75 -7.88
N THR A 61 -14.31 -4.17 -7.67
CA THR A 61 -14.03 -5.48 -7.02
C THR A 61 -14.18 -5.50 -5.49
N GLY A 62 -14.63 -4.42 -4.85
CA GLY A 62 -14.87 -4.39 -3.39
C GLY A 62 -13.65 -4.09 -2.52
N LYS A 63 -12.59 -3.50 -3.07
CA LYS A 63 -11.37 -3.12 -2.31
C LYS A 63 -11.66 -2.33 -1.03
N SER A 64 -12.50 -1.31 -1.09
CA SER A 64 -12.82 -0.47 0.07
C SER A 64 -13.52 -1.27 1.17
N ARG A 65 -14.47 -2.14 0.79
CA ARG A 65 -15.13 -3.07 1.72
C ARG A 65 -14.11 -3.94 2.44
N LEU A 66 -13.18 -4.56 1.71
CA LEU A 66 -12.14 -5.40 2.32
C LEU A 66 -11.18 -4.58 3.19
N ALA A 67 -10.77 -3.38 2.76
CA ALA A 67 -9.87 -2.54 3.52
C ALA A 67 -10.48 -2.11 4.87
N ILE A 68 -11.78 -1.80 4.89
CA ILE A 68 -12.55 -1.49 6.10
C ILE A 68 -12.70 -2.72 6.99
N ASP A 69 -13.07 -3.88 6.43
CA ASP A 69 -13.15 -5.14 7.17
C ASP A 69 -11.83 -5.46 7.88
N LEU A 70 -10.69 -5.29 7.18
CA LEU A 70 -9.35 -5.50 7.75
C LEU A 70 -9.01 -4.44 8.80
N ALA A 71 -9.34 -3.16 8.58
CA ALA A 71 -9.08 -2.09 9.53
C ALA A 71 -9.83 -2.32 10.86
N LEU A 72 -11.11 -2.70 10.79
CA LEU A 72 -11.92 -3.02 11.96
C LEU A 72 -11.38 -4.24 12.73
N ARG A 73 -10.85 -5.24 12.02
CA ARG A 73 -10.32 -6.47 12.63
C ARG A 73 -8.94 -6.31 13.25
N PHE A 74 -8.09 -5.45 12.69
CA PHE A 74 -6.68 -5.33 13.07
C PHE A 74 -6.30 -3.96 13.64
N GLY A 75 -7.27 -3.10 13.95
CA GLY A 75 -7.02 -1.75 14.44
C GLY A 75 -6.25 -0.88 13.41
N GLY A 76 -6.60 -1.03 12.14
CA GLY A 76 -5.94 -0.35 11.03
C GLY A 76 -6.56 0.99 10.66
N GLU A 77 -5.90 1.69 9.74
CA GLU A 77 -6.39 2.91 9.09
C GLU A 77 -6.15 2.81 7.58
N VAL A 78 -7.07 3.33 6.76
CA VAL A 78 -7.01 3.20 5.31
C VAL A 78 -6.27 4.38 4.69
N ILE A 79 -5.35 4.10 3.77
CA ILE A 79 -4.71 5.10 2.89
C ILE A 79 -5.27 4.90 1.49
N ASN A 80 -6.07 5.87 1.01
CA ASN A 80 -6.62 5.83 -0.34
C ASN A 80 -5.49 5.92 -1.38
N SER A 81 -5.47 4.98 -2.31
CA SER A 81 -4.55 4.97 -3.47
C SER A 81 -5.29 5.03 -4.80
N ASP A 82 -6.48 5.66 -4.84
CA ASP A 82 -7.17 6.01 -6.07
C ASP A 82 -6.93 7.48 -6.42
N LYS A 83 -6.33 7.72 -7.59
CA LYS A 83 -5.94 9.05 -8.07
C LYS A 83 -7.09 10.02 -8.25
N MET A 84 -8.32 9.55 -8.47
CA MET A 84 -9.48 10.44 -8.61
C MET A 84 -10.11 10.75 -7.26
N GLN A 85 -9.98 9.83 -6.29
CA GLN A 85 -10.54 10.01 -4.96
C GLN A 85 -9.70 10.91 -4.03
N VAL A 86 -8.49 11.31 -4.45
CA VAL A 86 -7.69 12.28 -3.69
C VAL A 86 -8.27 13.70 -3.74
N TYR A 87 -9.10 14.02 -4.73
CA TYR A 87 -9.68 15.37 -4.91
C TYR A 87 -10.94 15.55 -4.09
N ALA A 88 -11.10 16.75 -3.51
CA ALA A 88 -12.32 17.17 -2.85
C ALA A 88 -13.47 17.34 -3.87
N GLY A 89 -14.70 17.01 -3.46
CA GLY A 89 -15.88 17.07 -4.32
C GLY A 89 -15.93 15.96 -5.37
N LEU A 90 -16.98 15.96 -6.19
CA LEU A 90 -17.28 14.89 -7.17
C LEU A 90 -17.29 13.50 -6.53
N ASP A 91 -17.91 13.37 -5.36
CA ASP A 91 -17.89 12.15 -4.54
C ASP A 91 -18.66 11.01 -5.18
N VAL A 92 -19.76 11.31 -5.87
CA VAL A 92 -20.53 10.33 -6.64
C VAL A 92 -19.73 9.91 -7.87
N ALA A 93 -19.26 10.86 -8.69
CA ALA A 93 -18.50 10.58 -9.92
C ALA A 93 -17.21 9.79 -9.66
N THR A 94 -16.51 10.11 -8.57
CA THR A 94 -15.27 9.40 -8.17
C THR A 94 -15.53 8.17 -7.29
N ASN A 95 -16.80 7.87 -7.00
CA ASN A 95 -17.26 6.73 -6.19
C ASN A 95 -16.53 6.65 -4.84
N LYS A 96 -16.41 7.78 -4.14
CA LYS A 96 -15.83 7.80 -2.79
C LYS A 96 -16.73 7.03 -1.83
N VAL A 97 -16.10 6.38 -0.86
CA VAL A 97 -16.81 5.75 0.25
C VAL A 97 -17.43 6.84 1.13
N GLY A 98 -18.72 6.72 1.43
CA GLY A 98 -19.42 7.69 2.27
C GLY A 98 -19.02 7.54 3.75
N PRO A 99 -19.19 8.59 4.59
CA PRO A 99 -18.83 8.52 6.00
C PRO A 99 -19.52 7.40 6.79
N ALA A 100 -20.78 7.09 6.46
CA ALA A 100 -21.52 6.00 7.08
C ALA A 100 -20.91 4.63 6.74
N ASP A 101 -20.48 4.44 5.50
CA ASP A 101 -19.88 3.19 5.02
C ASP A 101 -18.44 2.99 5.53
N CYS A 102 -17.78 4.05 5.97
CA CYS A 102 -16.46 3.96 6.60
C CYS A 102 -16.49 3.25 7.97
N LEU A 103 -17.65 3.13 8.62
CA LEU A 103 -17.82 2.47 9.93
C LEU A 103 -16.85 2.98 11.01
N GLY A 104 -16.53 4.28 10.97
CA GLY A 104 -15.59 4.91 11.89
C GLY A 104 -14.10 4.64 11.61
N VAL A 105 -13.77 3.91 10.54
CA VAL A 105 -12.38 3.69 10.11
C VAL A 105 -11.79 4.99 9.53
N PRO A 106 -10.67 5.49 10.07
CA PRO A 106 -9.99 6.66 9.51
C PRO A 106 -9.50 6.40 8.08
N HIS A 107 -9.75 7.36 7.20
CA HIS A 107 -9.27 7.36 5.81
C HIS A 107 -8.33 8.53 5.58
N HIS A 108 -7.16 8.23 5.00
CA HIS A 108 -6.13 9.19 4.61
C HIS A 108 -6.13 9.35 3.09
N LEU A 109 -5.75 10.52 2.60
CA LEU A 109 -5.66 10.84 1.16
C LEU A 109 -6.98 10.67 0.39
N LEU A 110 -8.12 10.81 1.08
CA LEU A 110 -9.45 10.80 0.49
C LEU A 110 -9.99 12.24 0.54
N GLY A 111 -10.16 12.88 -0.61
CA GLY A 111 -10.66 14.26 -0.69
C GLY A 111 -9.72 15.34 -0.13
N VAL A 112 -8.41 15.09 -0.15
CA VAL A 112 -7.40 15.98 0.45
C VAL A 112 -6.90 17.09 -0.47
N VAL A 113 -7.06 16.96 -1.79
CA VAL A 113 -6.66 17.97 -2.78
C VAL A 113 -7.83 18.93 -2.99
N PRO A 114 -7.74 20.21 -2.53
CA PRO A 114 -8.89 21.09 -2.53
C PRO A 114 -9.26 21.63 -3.91
N HIS A 115 -8.25 21.94 -4.74
CA HIS A 115 -8.46 22.56 -6.04
C HIS A 115 -8.70 21.49 -7.12
N PRO A 116 -9.81 21.56 -7.87
CA PRO A 116 -10.17 20.52 -8.84
C PRO A 116 -9.19 20.40 -10.01
N ASP A 117 -8.55 21.50 -10.41
CA ASP A 117 -7.53 21.53 -11.48
C ASP A 117 -6.10 21.20 -11.01
N ALA A 118 -5.87 21.05 -9.70
CA ALA A 118 -4.52 20.83 -9.20
C ALA A 118 -3.98 19.48 -9.70
N ASP A 119 -2.68 19.42 -9.99
CA ASP A 119 -2.03 18.15 -10.22
C ASP A 119 -1.68 17.46 -8.91
N PHE A 120 -1.85 16.14 -8.88
CA PHE A 120 -1.39 15.28 -7.82
C PHE A 120 -0.61 14.12 -8.44
N THR A 121 0.72 14.16 -8.31
CA THR A 121 1.61 13.23 -9.01
C THR A 121 1.82 11.93 -8.24
N THR A 122 2.46 10.94 -8.87
CA THR A 122 2.90 9.72 -8.18
C THR A 122 3.93 10.02 -7.08
N ALA A 123 4.78 11.04 -7.28
CA ALA A 123 5.75 11.48 -6.29
C ALA A 123 5.08 12.16 -5.09
N ASP A 124 4.03 12.96 -5.33
CA ASP A 124 3.19 13.52 -4.26
C ASP A 124 2.50 12.42 -3.47
N PHE A 125 1.91 11.45 -4.17
CA PHE A 125 1.31 10.28 -3.53
C PHE A 125 2.32 9.55 -2.65
N ARG A 126 3.51 9.22 -3.16
CA ARG A 126 4.56 8.53 -2.40
C ARG A 126 4.91 9.26 -1.11
N ARG A 127 5.09 10.58 -1.19
CA ARG A 127 5.44 11.44 -0.06
C ARG A 127 4.32 11.45 0.99
N GLU A 128 3.09 11.74 0.57
CA GLU A 128 1.96 11.88 1.52
C GLU A 128 1.49 10.53 2.07
N ALA A 129 1.49 9.47 1.26
CA ALA A 129 1.16 8.11 1.71
C ALA A 129 2.23 7.57 2.67
N GLY A 130 3.52 7.85 2.41
CA GLY A 130 4.61 7.53 3.33
C GLY A 130 4.44 8.23 4.69
N ARG A 131 4.07 9.53 4.69
CA ARG A 131 3.77 10.27 5.92
C ARG A 131 2.57 9.71 6.67
N ALA A 132 1.48 9.40 5.97
CA ALA A 132 0.31 8.78 6.56
C ALA A 132 0.66 7.42 7.19
N ALA A 133 1.37 6.56 6.46
CA ALA A 133 1.81 5.26 6.96
C ALA A 133 2.70 5.39 8.21
N ALA A 134 3.63 6.35 8.24
CA ALA A 134 4.48 6.61 9.39
C ALA A 134 3.68 7.06 10.61
N SER A 135 2.73 7.97 10.40
CA SER A 135 1.81 8.48 11.43
C SER A 135 0.93 7.37 12.01
N ILE A 136 0.37 6.51 11.16
CA ILE A 136 -0.45 5.35 11.57
C ILE A 136 0.40 4.36 12.38
N ALA A 137 1.58 4.01 11.88
CA ALA A 137 2.49 3.07 12.54
C ALA A 137 2.98 3.60 13.90
N ALA A 138 3.24 4.91 14.02
CA ALA A 138 3.63 5.54 15.28
C ALA A 138 2.55 5.45 16.38
N ARG A 139 1.27 5.31 15.99
CA ARG A 139 0.14 5.03 16.90
C ARG A 139 -0.06 3.54 17.19
N GLY A 140 0.86 2.67 16.74
CA GLY A 140 0.74 1.22 16.87
C GLY A 140 -0.36 0.58 16.00
N ARG A 141 -0.83 1.31 14.98
CA ARG A 141 -1.90 0.85 14.07
C ARG A 141 -1.34 0.34 12.75
N VAL A 142 -2.14 -0.42 12.01
CA VAL A 142 -1.75 -1.01 10.72
C VAL A 142 -2.16 -0.08 9.57
N PRO A 143 -1.21 0.44 8.76
CA PRO A 143 -1.53 1.13 7.52
C PRO A 143 -2.08 0.14 6.47
N ILE A 144 -3.25 0.44 5.92
CA ILE A 144 -3.90 -0.36 4.87
C ILE A 144 -4.04 0.50 3.61
N VAL A 145 -3.20 0.27 2.61
CA VAL A 145 -3.25 0.99 1.33
C VAL A 145 -4.27 0.33 0.41
N ALA A 146 -5.26 1.07 -0.06
CA ALA A 146 -6.32 0.53 -0.93
C ALA A 146 -6.77 1.56 -1.98
N GLY A 147 -6.91 1.14 -3.24
CA GLY A 147 -7.36 2.01 -4.33
C GLY A 147 -7.06 1.45 -5.72
N GLY A 148 -7.64 2.04 -6.77
CA GLY A 148 -7.55 1.52 -8.14
C GLY A 148 -6.29 1.95 -8.91
N SER A 149 -5.50 2.89 -8.39
CA SER A 149 -4.36 3.44 -9.13
C SER A 149 -3.09 2.65 -8.84
N ASN A 150 -2.89 1.56 -9.58
CA ASN A 150 -1.72 0.69 -9.42
C ASN A 150 -0.38 1.42 -9.62
N SER A 151 -0.33 2.53 -10.35
CA SER A 151 0.88 3.38 -10.44
C SER A 151 1.24 4.04 -9.11
N TYR A 152 0.26 4.43 -8.30
CA TYR A 152 0.48 5.02 -6.98
C TYR A 152 1.06 3.98 -6.03
N VAL A 153 0.47 2.78 -6.03
CA VAL A 153 0.96 1.67 -5.21
C VAL A 153 2.36 1.23 -5.63
N GLU A 154 2.61 1.12 -6.94
CA GLU A 154 3.93 0.78 -7.50
C GLU A 154 4.98 1.83 -7.12
N GLU A 155 4.69 3.13 -7.27
CA GLU A 155 5.61 4.21 -6.87
C GLU A 155 5.88 4.21 -5.36
N LEU A 156 4.85 4.00 -4.53
CA LEU A 156 5.00 3.94 -3.08
C LEU A 156 5.90 2.77 -2.65
N VAL A 157 5.66 1.59 -3.21
CA VAL A 157 6.31 0.35 -2.78
C VAL A 157 7.71 0.19 -3.39
N ASP A 158 7.86 0.47 -4.69
CA ASP A 158 9.08 0.17 -5.45
C ASP A 158 9.83 1.42 -5.94
N GLY A 159 9.19 2.59 -6.02
CA GLY A 159 9.77 3.77 -6.67
C GLY A 159 11.02 4.32 -5.98
N GLY A 160 10.96 4.53 -4.66
CA GLY A 160 12.07 5.11 -3.88
C GLY A 160 12.81 4.14 -2.95
N GLY A 161 12.36 2.88 -2.83
CA GLY A 161 12.91 1.88 -1.91
C GLY A 161 12.62 2.12 -0.41
N GLU A 162 12.54 3.38 0.03
CA GLU A 162 12.34 3.78 1.43
C GLU A 162 11.14 3.08 2.11
N PHE A 163 10.04 2.88 1.38
CA PHE A 163 8.87 2.23 1.94
C PHE A 163 9.14 0.76 2.27
N ARG A 164 9.83 0.03 1.39
CA ARG A 164 10.23 -1.37 1.64
C ARG A 164 11.31 -1.50 2.71
N GLU A 165 12.11 -0.48 2.92
CA GLU A 165 13.08 -0.45 4.02
C GLU A 165 12.37 -0.35 5.37
N ARG A 166 11.31 0.45 5.45
CA ARG A 166 10.55 0.70 6.69
C ARG A 166 9.41 -0.30 6.93
N TYR A 167 8.82 -0.84 5.86
CA TYR A 167 7.63 -1.68 5.93
C TYR A 167 7.84 -3.05 5.27
N ALA A 168 7.47 -4.10 6.00
CA ALA A 168 7.10 -5.37 5.39
C ALA A 168 5.65 -5.24 4.89
N CYS A 169 5.36 -5.76 3.70
CA CYS A 169 4.05 -5.62 3.06
C CYS A 169 3.35 -6.98 2.87
N CYS A 170 2.07 -7.04 3.22
CA CYS A 170 1.15 -8.10 2.81
C CYS A 170 0.30 -7.62 1.64
N PHE A 171 0.40 -8.29 0.49
CA PHE A 171 -0.35 -7.92 -0.70
C PHE A 171 -1.54 -8.85 -0.89
N LEU A 172 -2.73 -8.26 -0.93
CA LEU A 172 -3.99 -8.94 -1.24
C LEU A 172 -4.49 -8.44 -2.59
N TRP A 173 -5.04 -9.32 -3.41
CA TRP A 173 -5.69 -8.94 -4.66
C TRP A 173 -7.11 -9.50 -4.71
N VAL A 174 -8.09 -8.60 -4.67
CA VAL A 174 -9.49 -8.94 -4.89
C VAL A 174 -9.79 -8.93 -6.39
N ASP A 175 -9.98 -10.12 -6.96
CA ASP A 175 -10.28 -10.34 -8.38
C ASP A 175 -11.76 -10.75 -8.56
N ALA A 176 -12.28 -10.56 -9.76
CA ALA A 176 -13.59 -11.06 -10.17
C ALA A 176 -13.58 -11.39 -11.67
N GLY A 177 -14.43 -12.32 -12.09
CA GLY A 177 -14.63 -12.67 -13.50
C GLY A 177 -15.08 -11.45 -14.30
N LEU A 178 -14.48 -11.26 -15.50
CA LEU A 178 -14.78 -10.07 -16.33
C LEU A 178 -16.26 -9.93 -16.71
N PRO A 179 -17.01 -10.99 -17.06
CA PRO A 179 -18.44 -10.85 -17.35
C PRO A 179 -19.21 -10.31 -16.15
N VAL A 180 -18.99 -10.90 -14.96
CA VAL A 180 -19.62 -10.46 -13.71
C VAL A 180 -19.23 -9.02 -13.37
N LEU A 181 -17.97 -8.65 -13.58
CA LEU A 181 -17.48 -7.30 -13.31
C LEU A 181 -18.06 -6.27 -14.29
N ARG A 182 -18.28 -6.63 -15.56
CA ARG A 182 -18.96 -5.78 -16.56
C ARG A 182 -20.36 -5.43 -16.07
N ASP A 183 -21.14 -6.45 -15.70
CA ASP A 183 -22.52 -6.26 -15.25
C ASP A 183 -22.60 -5.49 -13.93
N PHE A 184 -21.68 -5.77 -13.01
CA PHE A 184 -21.60 -5.04 -11.74
C PHE A 184 -21.27 -3.55 -11.96
N VAL A 185 -20.27 -3.26 -12.79
CA VAL A 185 -19.88 -1.88 -13.09
C VAL A 185 -21.01 -1.13 -13.77
N ALA A 186 -21.72 -1.75 -14.71
CA ALA A 186 -22.87 -1.15 -15.38
C ALA A 186 -23.97 -0.77 -14.38
N ARG A 187 -24.39 -1.72 -13.52
CA ARG A 187 -25.38 -1.46 -12.46
C ARG A 187 -24.92 -0.39 -11.47
N ARG A 188 -23.62 -0.33 -11.18
CA ARG A 188 -23.06 0.70 -10.30
C ARG A 188 -23.18 2.09 -10.94
N VAL A 189 -22.97 2.22 -12.24
CA VAL A 189 -23.18 3.50 -12.95
C VAL A 189 -24.64 3.91 -12.87
N ASP A 190 -25.57 2.96 -13.07
CA ASP A 190 -27.00 3.25 -12.91
C ASP A 190 -27.32 3.75 -11.48
N GLU A 191 -26.68 3.18 -10.46
CA GLU A 191 -26.82 3.64 -9.08
C GLU A 191 -26.18 5.01 -8.84
N MET A 192 -25.05 5.31 -9.48
CA MET A 192 -24.44 6.64 -9.44
C MET A 192 -25.39 7.69 -10.02
N LEU A 193 -26.12 7.39 -11.10
CA LEU A 193 -27.15 8.27 -11.65
C LEU A 193 -28.26 8.54 -10.64
N ARG A 194 -28.79 7.49 -9.98
CA ARG A 194 -29.82 7.64 -8.93
C ARG A 194 -29.34 8.49 -7.75
N ARG A 195 -28.05 8.40 -7.43
CA ARG A 195 -27.39 9.19 -6.37
C ARG A 195 -27.08 10.63 -6.80
N GLY A 196 -27.43 11.03 -8.02
CA GLY A 196 -27.28 12.40 -8.49
C GLY A 196 -25.96 12.69 -9.21
N LEU A 197 -25.33 11.69 -9.85
CA LEU A 197 -24.11 11.88 -10.65
C LEU A 197 -24.21 13.09 -11.59
N VAL A 198 -25.30 13.17 -12.36
CA VAL A 198 -25.50 14.25 -13.35
C VAL A 198 -25.60 15.61 -12.66
N ALA A 199 -26.34 15.68 -11.55
CA ALA A 199 -26.50 16.92 -10.79
C ALA A 199 -25.17 17.37 -10.15
N GLU A 200 -24.40 16.44 -9.61
CA GLU A 200 -23.08 16.69 -9.02
C GLU A 200 -22.09 17.24 -10.07
N VAL A 201 -21.99 16.59 -11.23
CA VAL A 201 -21.09 17.05 -12.31
C VAL A 201 -21.57 18.39 -12.87
N ALA A 202 -22.89 18.55 -13.09
CA ALA A 202 -23.46 19.81 -13.58
C ALA A 202 -23.19 20.99 -12.63
N ALA A 203 -23.20 20.77 -11.31
CA ALA A 203 -22.93 21.82 -10.33
C ALA A 203 -21.47 22.27 -10.32
N ALA A 204 -20.53 21.40 -10.72
CA ALA A 204 -19.11 21.70 -10.79
C ALA A 204 -18.65 22.19 -12.18
N PHE A 205 -19.39 21.83 -13.23
CA PHE A 205 -19.01 22.07 -14.62
C PHE A 205 -19.03 23.57 -15.00
N ASP A 206 -17.98 24.01 -15.67
CA ASP A 206 -17.91 25.32 -16.33
C ASP A 206 -17.52 25.12 -17.80
N PRO A 207 -18.43 25.40 -18.77
CA PRO A 207 -18.18 25.13 -20.19
C PRO A 207 -17.00 25.91 -20.76
N ARG A 208 -16.51 26.97 -20.10
CA ARG A 208 -15.38 27.79 -20.54
C ARG A 208 -14.07 27.43 -19.86
N ARG A 209 -14.11 26.71 -18.74
CA ARG A 209 -12.93 26.48 -17.88
C ARG A 209 -12.59 25.01 -17.66
N THR A 210 -13.55 24.09 -17.77
CA THR A 210 -13.31 22.68 -17.49
C THR A 210 -12.32 22.09 -18.50
N ASP A 211 -11.16 21.67 -18.01
CA ASP A 211 -10.10 21.01 -18.77
C ASP A 211 -9.99 19.54 -18.38
N TYR A 212 -10.40 18.65 -19.29
CA TYR A 212 -10.38 17.21 -19.08
C TYR A 212 -8.99 16.56 -19.09
N SER A 213 -7.92 17.35 -19.31
CA SER A 213 -6.54 16.87 -19.23
C SER A 213 -5.94 16.94 -17.81
N ALA A 214 -6.58 17.67 -16.89
CA ALA A 214 -6.04 18.01 -15.59
C ALA A 214 -6.92 17.53 -14.42
N GLY A 215 -6.29 17.40 -13.25
CA GLY A 215 -6.99 17.30 -11.97
C GLY A 215 -8.04 16.20 -11.87
N VAL A 216 -9.18 16.55 -11.25
CA VAL A 216 -10.35 15.68 -11.03
C VAL A 216 -11.20 15.51 -12.29
N TRP A 217 -11.12 16.43 -13.26
CA TRP A 217 -11.93 16.43 -14.48
C TRP A 217 -11.65 15.23 -15.40
N ARG A 218 -10.52 14.55 -15.19
CA ARG A 218 -10.19 13.26 -15.81
C ARG A 218 -11.06 12.08 -15.31
N ALA A 219 -11.90 12.28 -14.30
CA ALA A 219 -12.74 11.23 -13.75
C ALA A 219 -13.76 10.76 -14.79
N ILE A 220 -13.85 9.43 -14.97
CA ILE A 220 -14.89 8.81 -15.80
C ILE A 220 -16.25 9.24 -15.25
N GLY A 221 -17.13 9.70 -16.13
CA GLY A 221 -18.39 10.36 -15.78
C GLY A 221 -18.37 11.84 -16.09
N VAL A 222 -17.21 12.51 -16.09
CA VAL A 222 -17.14 13.96 -16.30
C VAL A 222 -16.99 14.30 -17.79
N PRO A 223 -16.00 13.78 -18.54
CA PRO A 223 -15.90 14.07 -19.97
C PRO A 223 -17.09 13.54 -20.77
N GLU A 224 -17.60 12.36 -20.43
CA GLU A 224 -18.71 11.71 -21.14
C GLU A 224 -20.01 12.55 -21.05
N LEU A 225 -20.20 13.30 -19.97
CA LEU A 225 -21.37 14.18 -19.79
C LEU A 225 -21.23 15.54 -20.50
N ASP A 226 -20.09 15.89 -21.10
CA ASP A 226 -19.83 17.23 -21.66
C ASP A 226 -20.89 17.66 -22.68
N ALA A 227 -21.18 16.81 -23.67
CA ALA A 227 -22.13 17.10 -24.73
C ALA A 227 -23.54 17.35 -24.17
N TYR A 228 -23.97 16.48 -23.24
CA TYR A 228 -25.23 16.64 -22.53
C TYR A 228 -25.26 17.97 -21.74
N LEU A 229 -24.23 18.28 -20.96
CA LEU A 229 -24.20 19.48 -20.11
C LEU A 229 -24.18 20.77 -20.93
N ARG A 230 -23.44 20.82 -22.05
CA ARG A 230 -23.43 21.98 -22.94
C ARG A 230 -24.78 22.21 -23.61
N SER A 231 -25.50 21.14 -23.97
CA SER A 231 -26.82 21.26 -24.60
C SER A 231 -27.87 21.91 -23.69
N ARG A 232 -27.71 21.85 -22.36
CA ARG A 232 -28.60 22.52 -21.38
C ARG A 232 -28.53 24.06 -21.45
N GLY A 233 -27.47 24.62 -22.02
CA GLY A 233 -27.27 26.07 -22.14
C GLY A 233 -27.55 26.64 -23.54
N LEU A 234 -28.04 25.81 -24.47
CA LEU A 234 -28.32 26.20 -25.85
C LEU A 234 -29.83 26.33 -26.07
N ASP A 235 -30.26 27.45 -26.64
CA ASP A 235 -31.64 27.64 -27.09
C ASP A 235 -31.93 26.76 -28.31
N GLY A 236 -33.10 26.12 -28.35
CA GLY A 236 -33.58 25.35 -29.50
C GLY A 236 -33.15 23.87 -29.55
N VAL A 237 -32.50 23.35 -28.51
CA VAL A 237 -32.33 21.89 -28.36
C VAL A 237 -33.60 21.30 -27.75
N GLU A 238 -34.22 20.36 -28.45
CA GLU A 238 -35.42 19.66 -27.98
C GLU A 238 -35.11 18.73 -26.78
N GLU A 239 -36.12 18.46 -25.95
CA GLU A 239 -35.97 17.58 -24.79
C GLU A 239 -35.56 16.16 -25.18
N ASP A 240 -36.17 15.60 -26.23
CA ASP A 240 -35.84 14.29 -26.78
C ASP A 240 -34.36 14.16 -27.17
N GLU A 241 -33.76 15.24 -27.68
CA GLU A 241 -32.35 15.24 -28.08
C GLU A 241 -31.43 15.25 -26.85
N ARG A 242 -31.79 15.98 -25.80
CA ARG A 242 -31.05 15.95 -24.52
C ARG A 242 -31.11 14.58 -23.88
N ASP A 243 -32.25 13.91 -23.94
CA ASP A 243 -32.41 12.56 -23.39
C ASP A 243 -31.55 11.54 -24.16
N ARG A 244 -31.43 11.69 -25.48
CA ARG A 244 -30.50 10.88 -26.29
C ARG A 244 -29.04 11.12 -25.90
N LEU A 245 -28.62 12.38 -25.81
CA LEU A 245 -27.25 12.73 -25.40
C LEU A 245 -26.92 12.17 -24.01
N LEU A 246 -27.87 12.23 -23.08
CA LEU A 246 -27.69 11.65 -21.75
C LEU A 246 -27.57 10.12 -21.81
N ALA A 247 -28.43 9.46 -22.59
CA ALA A 247 -28.39 8.00 -22.73
C ALA A 247 -27.06 7.53 -23.34
N GLU A 248 -26.56 8.22 -24.37
CA GLU A 248 -25.26 7.94 -24.99
C GLU A 248 -24.11 8.14 -24.00
N ALA A 249 -24.11 9.25 -23.25
CA ALA A 249 -23.12 9.51 -22.22
C ALA A 249 -23.10 8.40 -21.15
N VAL A 250 -24.26 7.94 -20.71
CA VAL A 250 -24.38 6.87 -19.71
C VAL A 250 -23.79 5.55 -20.20
N GLU A 251 -24.08 5.16 -21.44
CA GLU A 251 -23.49 3.96 -22.02
C GLU A 251 -21.97 4.09 -22.19
N GLU A 252 -21.48 5.28 -22.59
CA GLU A 252 -20.04 5.53 -22.66
C GLU A 252 -19.37 5.41 -21.28
N ILE A 253 -19.98 5.94 -20.22
CA ILE A 253 -19.47 5.83 -18.83
C ILE A 253 -19.34 4.35 -18.43
N LYS A 254 -20.36 3.53 -18.73
CA LYS A 254 -20.34 2.08 -18.43
C LYS A 254 -19.18 1.40 -19.17
N GLU A 255 -19.02 1.69 -20.45
CA GLU A 255 -17.94 1.11 -21.25
C GLU A 255 -16.55 1.57 -20.80
N ASN A 256 -16.36 2.87 -20.58
CA ASN A 256 -15.10 3.45 -20.13
C ASN A 256 -14.70 2.90 -18.77
N THR A 257 -15.66 2.73 -17.86
CA THR A 257 -15.42 2.13 -16.54
C THR A 257 -15.03 0.65 -16.65
N PHE A 258 -15.68 -0.12 -17.53
CA PHE A 258 -15.30 -1.51 -17.77
C PHE A 258 -13.92 -1.63 -18.42
N ARG A 259 -13.61 -0.78 -19.41
CA ARG A 259 -12.27 -0.71 -20.03
C ARG A 259 -11.19 -0.37 -19.00
N LEU A 260 -11.48 0.54 -18.05
CA LEU A 260 -10.59 0.82 -16.92
C LEU A 260 -10.38 -0.42 -16.05
N ALA A 261 -11.45 -1.15 -15.71
CA ALA A 261 -11.35 -2.37 -14.91
C ALA A 261 -10.45 -3.42 -15.58
N CYS A 262 -10.60 -3.63 -16.89
CA CYS A 262 -9.75 -4.52 -17.68
C CYS A 262 -8.26 -4.08 -17.65
N ARG A 263 -7.97 -2.80 -17.86
CA ARG A 263 -6.61 -2.25 -17.79
C ARG A 263 -5.99 -2.43 -16.40
N GLN A 264 -6.75 -2.15 -15.34
CA GLN A 264 -6.29 -2.32 -13.96
C GLN A 264 -5.99 -3.79 -13.67
N ARG A 265 -6.86 -4.71 -14.07
CA ARG A 265 -6.66 -6.16 -13.91
C ARG A 265 -5.39 -6.62 -14.60
N GLY A 266 -5.16 -6.22 -15.85
CA GLY A 266 -3.93 -6.54 -16.59
C GLY A 266 -2.67 -6.00 -15.90
N LYS A 267 -2.71 -4.77 -15.38
CA LYS A 267 -1.61 -4.20 -14.60
C LYS A 267 -1.36 -4.97 -13.29
N ILE A 268 -2.41 -5.35 -12.56
CA ILE A 268 -2.28 -6.14 -11.32
C ILE A 268 -1.70 -7.53 -11.61
N GLN A 269 -2.10 -8.19 -12.70
CA GLN A 269 -1.52 -9.47 -13.10
C GLN A 269 -0.01 -9.37 -13.32
N ARG A 270 0.49 -8.26 -13.88
CA ARG A 270 1.92 -7.99 -13.99
C ARG A 270 2.57 -7.80 -12.62
N LEU A 271 1.99 -6.95 -11.76
CA LEU A 271 2.50 -6.69 -10.41
C LEU A 271 2.53 -7.97 -9.55
N ALA A 272 1.52 -8.82 -9.68
CA ALA A 272 1.40 -10.10 -8.96
C ALA A 272 2.48 -11.13 -9.33
N ARG A 273 3.19 -10.94 -10.45
CA ARG A 273 4.39 -11.75 -10.78
C ARG A 273 5.64 -11.29 -10.03
N MET A 274 5.69 -10.01 -9.67
CA MET A 274 6.83 -9.39 -8.99
C MET A 274 6.65 -9.37 -7.48
N TRP A 275 5.41 -9.29 -7.02
CA TRP A 275 5.04 -9.24 -5.61
C TRP A 275 4.41 -10.57 -5.19
N ARG A 276 4.66 -11.01 -3.95
CA ARG A 276 4.02 -12.22 -3.39
C ARG A 276 2.56 -11.92 -3.01
N VAL A 277 1.71 -11.76 -4.02
CA VAL A 277 0.30 -11.36 -3.88
C VAL A 277 -0.58 -12.58 -3.62
N ARG A 278 -1.45 -12.48 -2.60
CA ARG A 278 -2.51 -13.46 -2.37
C ARG A 278 -3.77 -13.00 -3.09
N ARG A 279 -4.18 -13.75 -4.12
CA ARG A 279 -5.44 -13.51 -4.83
C ARG A 279 -6.61 -14.11 -4.06
N VAL A 280 -7.70 -13.37 -3.96
CA VAL A 280 -9.02 -13.83 -3.48
C VAL A 280 -10.06 -13.53 -4.56
N ASP A 281 -10.99 -14.45 -4.76
CA ASP A 281 -11.96 -14.39 -5.86
C ASP A 281 -13.33 -13.98 -5.35
N ALA A 282 -13.77 -12.78 -5.72
CA ALA A 282 -15.05 -12.20 -5.32
C ALA A 282 -16.19 -12.51 -6.31
N THR A 283 -15.95 -13.30 -7.36
CA THR A 283 -16.93 -13.52 -8.44
C THR A 283 -18.27 -14.01 -7.90
N GLU A 284 -18.27 -15.04 -7.06
CA GLU A 284 -19.50 -15.61 -6.50
C GLU A 284 -20.27 -14.62 -5.61
N ALA A 285 -19.54 -13.77 -4.88
CA ALA A 285 -20.16 -12.73 -4.04
C ALA A 285 -20.89 -11.67 -4.88
N PHE A 286 -20.45 -11.41 -6.12
CA PHE A 286 -21.11 -10.47 -7.02
C PHE A 286 -22.26 -11.07 -7.83
N VAL A 287 -22.32 -12.40 -7.97
CA VAL A 287 -23.42 -13.10 -8.65
C VAL A 287 -24.64 -13.25 -7.73
N ARG A 288 -24.41 -13.37 -6.41
CA ARG A 288 -25.47 -13.54 -5.41
C ARG A 288 -26.11 -12.19 -5.03
N SER A 289 -27.17 -12.25 -4.24
CA SER A 289 -27.87 -11.06 -3.71
C SER A 289 -28.19 -11.18 -2.22
N GLY A 290 -28.42 -10.05 -1.56
CA GLY A 290 -28.80 -10.00 -0.14
C GLY A 290 -27.81 -10.73 0.77
N ARG A 291 -28.34 -11.47 1.75
CA ARG A 291 -27.55 -12.23 2.72
C ARG A 291 -26.62 -13.25 2.06
N ASP A 292 -27.05 -13.89 0.98
CA ASP A 292 -26.22 -14.89 0.29
C ASP A 292 -24.96 -14.29 -0.33
N ALA A 293 -25.03 -13.03 -0.78
CA ALA A 293 -23.88 -12.28 -1.27
C ALA A 293 -22.90 -11.94 -0.15
N ASP A 294 -23.42 -11.53 1.00
CA ASP A 294 -22.60 -11.21 2.18
C ASP A 294 -21.93 -12.46 2.74
N ASP A 295 -22.63 -13.59 2.82
CA ASP A 295 -22.06 -14.86 3.26
C ASP A 295 -20.96 -15.36 2.30
N ALA A 296 -21.19 -15.21 0.99
CA ALA A 296 -20.17 -15.51 -0.02
C ALA A 296 -18.95 -14.59 0.09
N TRP A 297 -19.16 -13.28 0.30
CA TRP A 297 -18.08 -12.33 0.54
C TRP A 297 -17.25 -12.72 1.77
N GLN A 298 -17.93 -13.03 2.89
CA GLN A 298 -17.25 -13.42 4.12
C GLN A 298 -16.40 -14.68 3.94
N ARG A 299 -16.98 -15.72 3.31
CA ARG A 299 -16.31 -17.00 3.10
C ARG A 299 -15.16 -16.94 2.10
N LEU A 300 -15.33 -16.22 0.99
CA LEU A 300 -14.41 -16.29 -0.17
C LEU A 300 -13.40 -15.15 -0.22
N VAL A 301 -13.72 -14.01 0.39
CA VAL A 301 -12.90 -12.79 0.31
C VAL A 301 -12.39 -12.40 1.68
N ALA A 302 -13.29 -12.12 2.64
CA ALA A 302 -12.90 -11.55 3.92
C ALA A 302 -12.12 -12.56 4.80
N ALA A 303 -12.66 -13.75 5.05
CA ALA A 303 -12.01 -14.73 5.93
C ALA A 303 -10.61 -15.15 5.44
N PRO A 304 -10.40 -15.54 4.15
CA PRO A 304 -9.06 -15.88 3.66
C PRO A 304 -8.06 -14.71 3.73
N SER A 305 -8.55 -13.48 3.57
CA SER A 305 -7.74 -12.26 3.69
C SER A 305 -7.38 -11.95 5.14
N ILE A 306 -8.34 -12.10 6.06
CA ILE A 306 -8.12 -11.95 7.51
C ILE A 306 -7.08 -12.97 7.98
N ASP A 307 -7.19 -14.23 7.57
CA ASP A 307 -6.21 -15.25 7.96
C ASP A 307 -4.82 -14.96 7.39
N ALA A 308 -4.74 -14.43 6.16
CA ALA A 308 -3.49 -13.97 5.55
C ALA A 308 -2.82 -12.88 6.38
N VAL A 309 -3.58 -11.85 6.72
CA VAL A 309 -3.10 -10.68 7.46
C VAL A 309 -2.75 -11.07 8.89
N ARG A 310 -3.57 -11.89 9.55
CA ARG A 310 -3.28 -12.42 10.90
C ARG A 310 -1.95 -13.18 10.90
N ALA A 311 -1.75 -14.12 9.99
CA ALA A 311 -0.49 -14.86 9.90
C ALA A 311 0.71 -13.93 9.63
N PHE A 312 0.53 -12.93 8.75
CA PHE A 312 1.56 -11.95 8.43
C PHE A 312 1.95 -11.04 9.61
N LEU A 313 0.97 -10.60 10.40
CA LEU A 313 1.19 -9.77 11.58
C LEU A 313 1.87 -10.56 12.71
N LEU A 314 1.56 -11.86 12.84
CA LEU A 314 2.14 -12.75 13.86
C LEU A 314 3.55 -13.27 13.51
N GLN A 315 3.99 -13.21 12.25
CA GLN A 315 5.29 -13.74 11.80
C GLN A 315 6.50 -13.14 12.52
N ASP A 316 6.40 -11.93 13.09
CA ASP A 316 7.50 -11.32 13.84
C ASP A 316 7.60 -11.85 15.28
N HIS A 317 6.54 -12.46 15.83
CA HIS A 317 6.58 -13.02 17.19
C HIS A 317 7.33 -14.36 17.26
N GLN A 318 7.37 -15.16 16.19
CA GLN A 318 8.04 -16.47 16.19
C GLN A 318 9.56 -16.38 16.06
N ALA A 319 10.09 -15.37 15.33
CA ALA A 319 11.54 -15.17 15.20
C ALA A 319 12.22 -14.74 16.53
N GLY A 320 11.47 -14.14 17.47
CA GLY A 320 11.96 -13.79 18.80
C GLY A 320 12.02 -14.97 19.79
N TYR A 321 11.18 -15.99 19.61
CA TYR A 321 11.15 -17.16 20.50
C TYR A 321 12.25 -18.18 20.16
N GLU A 322 12.60 -18.38 18.89
CA GLU A 322 13.70 -19.27 18.49
C GLU A 322 15.08 -18.78 18.96
N TYR A 323 15.26 -17.47 19.12
CA TYR A 323 16.48 -16.89 19.71
C TYR A 323 16.57 -17.01 21.23
N SER A 324 15.46 -17.28 21.93
CA SER A 324 15.44 -17.40 23.40
C SER A 324 15.60 -18.84 23.91
N CYS A 325 15.35 -19.85 23.07
CA CYS A 325 15.36 -21.26 23.48
C CYS A 325 16.66 -22.02 23.13
N SER A 326 17.67 -21.36 22.56
CA SER A 326 18.91 -22.01 22.13
C SER A 326 20.08 -21.88 23.12
N SER A 327 19.84 -21.47 24.36
CA SER A 327 20.89 -21.37 25.37
C SER A 327 20.53 -21.97 26.74
N SER A 328 20.00 -23.19 26.82
CA SER A 328 20.27 -24.09 27.96
C SER A 328 19.90 -25.55 27.65
N SER A 329 20.86 -26.39 27.23
CA SER A 329 21.02 -27.72 27.83
C SER A 329 22.37 -28.30 27.42
N VAL A 330 23.37 -28.09 28.26
CA VAL A 330 24.61 -28.89 28.25
C VAL A 330 24.49 -29.82 29.43
N PHE A 331 24.02 -31.05 29.20
CA PHE A 331 24.38 -32.24 29.98
C PHE A 331 24.18 -33.49 29.10
N SER A 332 25.28 -33.87 28.46
CA SER A 332 25.88 -35.22 28.38
C SER A 332 25.24 -36.27 29.33
N THR A 333 25.07 -37.58 29.06
CA THR A 333 25.57 -38.54 28.05
C THR A 333 24.92 -39.92 28.33
N ALA A 334 24.91 -40.78 27.29
CA ALA A 334 24.94 -42.26 27.35
C ALA A 334 23.66 -42.99 27.84
N ALA A 335 23.23 -44.14 27.34
CA ALA A 335 23.82 -45.16 26.47
C ALA A 335 22.69 -45.94 25.74
N ALA A 336 23.07 -46.61 24.65
CA ALA A 336 22.25 -47.55 23.90
C ALA A 336 21.85 -48.81 24.71
N VAL A 337 20.79 -49.51 24.29
CA VAL A 337 20.77 -50.94 23.85
C VAL A 337 19.33 -51.53 23.93
N ALA A 338 18.88 -52.05 22.77
CA ALA A 338 17.97 -53.18 22.49
C ALA A 338 16.62 -53.37 23.24
N ALA A 339 15.53 -53.59 22.48
CA ALA A 339 15.03 -54.94 22.15
C ALA A 339 13.71 -54.88 21.35
N ALA A 340 13.51 -55.92 20.53
CA ALA A 340 12.39 -56.16 19.64
C ALA A 340 11.17 -56.84 20.32
N ALA A 341 10.05 -56.89 19.59
CA ALA A 341 8.79 -57.61 19.86
C ALA A 341 7.96 -57.02 21.03
N VAL A 342 6.64 -56.81 20.95
CA VAL A 342 5.52 -57.45 20.24
C VAL A 342 4.54 -56.37 19.80
#